data_AF-A0A3M8GEE0-F1
#
_entry.id   AF-A0A3M8GEE0-F1
#
_cell.length_a   1.000
_cell.length_b   1.000
_cell.length_c   1.000
_cell.angle_alpha   90.00
_cell.angle_beta   90.00
_cell.angle_gamma   90.00
#
_symmetry.space_group_name_H-M   'P 1'
#
loop_
_entity.id
_entity.type
_entity.pdbx_description
1 polymer ?
#
loop_
_entity_poly.entity_id
_entity_poly.type
_entity_poly.pdbx_seq_one_letter_code
_entity_poly.pdbx_strand_id
1 'polypeptide(L)'
;METIQAKYIEWLSAEEMHKGSQLWLSELEFIKDEHLFFEHLIKSHTLQLIDPEKFSHNTQVIDAVNTSQRQTIQLIDLVKQHENALGIMVDDVDQPNEEEVYKKEHRTLINKINEFKKHYQCLKKQLFGIVKDIKKQEKQRRLLDTKTPF
;
A
#
# COMPACT_ATOMS: atom_id res chain seq x y z
N MET A 1 27.64 -6.07 -3.87
CA MET A 1 27.20 -4.68 -4.06
C MET A 1 26.44 -4.27 -2.82
N GLU A 2 27.15 -3.81 -1.78
CA GLU A 2 26.51 -3.01 -0.71
C GLU A 2 26.09 -1.69 -1.36
N THR A 3 24.81 -1.61 -1.70
CA THR A 3 24.28 -0.52 -2.52
C THR A 3 24.32 0.78 -1.72
N ILE A 4 24.62 1.88 -2.41
CA ILE A 4 24.72 3.26 -1.92
C ILE A 4 23.57 3.67 -0.97
N GLN A 5 22.42 3.00 -1.05
CA GLN A 5 21.31 3.11 -0.10
C GLN A 5 21.70 2.79 1.36
N ALA A 6 22.50 1.75 1.63
CA ALA A 6 22.88 1.39 2.99
C ALA A 6 23.74 2.48 3.66
N LYS A 7 24.67 3.09 2.91
CA LYS A 7 25.56 4.16 3.37
C LYS A 7 24.84 5.48 3.62
N TYR A 8 23.77 5.78 2.88
CA TYR A 8 22.96 6.99 3.08
C TYR A 8 22.16 6.95 4.39
N ILE A 9 21.75 5.75 4.83
CA ILE A 9 20.92 5.59 6.04
C ILE A 9 21.77 5.59 7.33
N GLU A 10 23.10 5.49 7.25
CA GLU A 10 23.99 5.74 8.40
C GLU A 10 24.01 7.19 8.86
N TRP A 11 23.59 8.13 8.00
CA TRP A 11 23.76 9.57 8.22
C TRP A 11 22.45 10.35 8.31
N LEU A 12 21.30 9.68 8.39
CA LEU A 12 20.04 10.40 8.58
C LEU A 12 20.05 11.11 9.94
N SER A 13 19.87 12.42 9.91
CA SER A 13 19.58 13.22 11.09
C SER A 13 18.18 12.89 11.64
N ALA A 14 17.95 13.20 12.91
CA ALA A 14 16.63 13.06 13.52
C ALA A 14 15.54 13.83 12.74
N GLU A 15 15.88 15.01 12.21
CA GLU A 15 14.98 15.81 11.37
C GLU A 15 14.64 15.12 10.04
N GLU A 16 15.62 14.49 9.39
CA GLU A 16 15.35 13.72 8.16
C GLU A 16 14.50 12.48 8.45
N MET A 17 14.74 11.80 9.57
CA MET A 17 13.91 10.68 10.01
C MET A 17 12.47 11.11 10.29
N HIS A 18 12.28 12.25 10.98
CA HIS A 18 10.97 12.87 11.21
C HIS A 18 10.23 13.12 9.88
N LYS A 19 10.87 13.84 8.96
CA LYS A 19 10.30 14.14 7.63
C LYS A 19 9.96 12.85 6.87
N GLY A 20 10.82 11.83 6.97
CA GLY A 20 10.59 10.50 6.41
C GLY A 20 9.32 9.85 6.96
N SER A 21 9.17 9.80 8.29
CA SER A 21 7.98 9.28 8.96
C SER A 21 6.70 10.03 8.55
N GLN A 22 6.74 11.37 8.53
CA GLN A 22 5.59 12.19 8.14
C GLN A 22 5.16 11.91 6.68
N LEU A 23 6.12 11.77 5.77
CA LEU A 23 5.86 11.41 4.39
C LEU A 23 5.20 10.01 4.32
N TRP A 24 5.75 9.02 5.03
CA TRP A 24 5.18 7.67 5.05
C TRP A 24 3.75 7.67 5.59
N LEU A 25 3.47 8.41 6.65
CA LEU A 25 2.12 8.53 7.20
C LEU A 25 1.16 9.11 6.17
N SER A 26 1.54 10.22 5.51
CA SER A 26 0.70 10.82 4.47
C SER A 26 0.41 9.85 3.33
N GLU A 27 1.40 9.09 2.87
CA GLU A 27 1.22 8.14 1.77
C GLU A 27 0.40 6.92 2.20
N LEU A 28 0.60 6.41 3.41
CA LEU A 28 -0.16 5.27 3.93
C LEU A 28 -1.61 5.64 4.22
N GLU A 29 -1.89 6.83 4.74
CA GLU A 29 -3.25 7.34 4.91
C GLU A 29 -3.96 7.50 3.56
N PHE A 30 -3.26 8.00 2.53
CA PHE A 30 -3.80 8.03 1.16
C PHE A 30 -4.13 6.62 0.64
N ILE A 31 -3.24 5.64 0.86
CA ILE A 31 -3.47 4.25 0.47
C ILE A 31 -4.66 3.65 1.22
N LYS A 32 -4.84 4.00 2.50
CA LYS A 32 -5.99 3.57 3.32
C LYS A 32 -7.30 4.06 2.73
N ASP A 33 -7.37 5.33 2.33
CA ASP A 33 -8.56 5.89 1.68
C ASP A 33 -8.78 5.27 0.29
N GLU A 34 -7.72 5.02 -0.46
CA GLU A 34 -7.80 4.33 -1.75
C GLU A 34 -8.29 2.87 -1.59
N HIS A 35 -7.97 2.19 -0.49
CA HIS A 35 -8.55 0.89 -0.18
C HIS A 35 -10.07 0.93 0.02
N LEU A 36 -10.61 1.98 0.66
CA LEU A 36 -12.07 2.18 0.76
C LEU A 36 -12.68 2.37 -0.64
N PHE A 37 -12.02 3.14 -1.50
CA PHE A 37 -12.44 3.26 -2.90
C PHE A 37 -12.46 1.90 -3.62
N PHE A 38 -11.44 1.06 -3.43
CA PHE A 38 -11.41 -0.28 -4.03
C PHE A 38 -12.54 -1.18 -3.51
N GLU A 39 -12.86 -1.11 -2.23
CA GLU A 39 -13.99 -1.83 -1.66
C GLU A 39 -15.31 -1.44 -2.35
N HIS A 40 -15.56 -0.14 -2.50
CA HIS A 40 -16.73 0.35 -3.24
C HIS A 40 -16.73 -0.10 -4.71
N LEU A 41 -15.56 -0.10 -5.36
CA LEU A 41 -15.39 -0.52 -6.74
C LEU A 41 -15.68 -2.01 -6.95
N ILE A 42 -15.24 -2.86 -6.02
CA ILE A 42 -15.50 -4.31 -6.02
C ILE A 42 -17.00 -4.55 -5.81
N LYS A 43 -17.60 -3.87 -4.82
CA LYS A 43 -19.04 -3.97 -4.55
C LYS A 43 -19.89 -3.58 -5.76
N SER A 44 -19.51 -2.53 -6.49
CA SER A 44 -20.29 -2.07 -7.66
C SER A 44 -20.23 -3.03 -8.86
N HIS A 45 -19.29 -3.98 -8.89
CA HIS A 45 -19.13 -4.95 -9.98
C HIS A 45 -19.25 -6.41 -9.52
N THR A 46 -19.88 -6.65 -8.36
CA THR A 46 -19.92 -7.99 -7.74
C THR A 46 -20.52 -9.05 -8.66
N LEU A 47 -21.59 -8.74 -9.41
CA LEU A 47 -22.24 -9.69 -10.32
C LEU A 47 -21.32 -10.17 -11.46
N GLN A 48 -20.43 -9.30 -11.94
CA GLN A 48 -19.47 -9.60 -12.99
C GLN A 48 -18.23 -10.30 -12.44
N LEU A 49 -17.93 -10.08 -11.16
CA LEU A 49 -16.81 -10.72 -10.47
C LEU A 49 -17.07 -12.18 -10.08
N ILE A 50 -18.34 -12.55 -9.89
CA ILE A 50 -18.79 -13.93 -9.60
C ILE A 50 -18.90 -14.84 -10.84
N ASP A 51 -18.44 -14.38 -12.02
CA ASP A 51 -18.40 -15.19 -13.23
C ASP A 51 -17.56 -16.47 -13.00
N PRO A 52 -18.15 -17.68 -13.15
CA PRO A 52 -17.48 -18.94 -12.85
C PRO A 52 -16.13 -19.13 -13.53
N GLU A 53 -15.96 -18.60 -14.76
CA GLU A 53 -14.70 -18.75 -15.51
C GLU A 53 -13.54 -17.97 -14.89
N LYS A 54 -13.83 -16.87 -14.19
CA LYS A 54 -12.84 -15.93 -13.64
C LYS A 54 -12.87 -15.86 -12.11
N PHE A 55 -13.77 -16.59 -11.48
CA PHE A 55 -14.07 -16.49 -10.06
C PHE A 55 -12.84 -16.72 -9.18
N SER A 56 -12.03 -17.75 -9.48
CA SER A 56 -10.83 -18.08 -8.71
C SER A 56 -9.81 -16.94 -8.72
N HIS A 57 -9.52 -16.38 -9.90
CA HIS A 57 -8.57 -15.28 -10.03
C HIS A 57 -9.09 -13.98 -9.36
N ASN A 58 -10.36 -13.64 -9.59
CA ASN A 58 -10.97 -12.45 -9.00
C ASN A 58 -10.95 -12.51 -7.47
N THR A 59 -11.30 -13.66 -6.89
CA THR A 59 -11.32 -13.86 -5.44
C THR A 59 -9.93 -13.70 -4.84
N GLN A 60 -8.89 -14.25 -5.47
CA GLN A 60 -7.51 -14.07 -5.02
C GLN A 60 -7.08 -12.60 -4.96
N VAL A 61 -7.45 -11.81 -5.99
CA VAL A 61 -7.15 -10.37 -6.02
C VAL A 61 -7.93 -9.63 -4.94
N ILE A 62 -9.21 -9.95 -4.72
CA ILE A 62 -10.03 -9.34 -3.67
C ILE A 62 -9.46 -9.65 -2.27
N ASP A 63 -9.07 -10.90 -2.03
CA ASP A 63 -8.46 -11.31 -0.76
C ASP A 63 -7.11 -10.61 -0.52
N ALA A 64 -6.32 -10.42 -1.58
CA ALA A 64 -5.10 -9.64 -1.52
C ALA A 64 -5.37 -8.15 -1.21
N VAL A 65 -6.44 -7.56 -1.76
CA VAL A 65 -6.87 -6.18 -1.42
C VAL A 65 -7.24 -6.06 0.06
N ASN A 66 -8.03 -7.00 0.57
CA ASN A 66 -8.41 -7.03 1.99
C ASN A 66 -7.20 -7.22 2.91
N THR A 67 -6.23 -8.03 2.48
CA THR A 67 -4.99 -8.24 3.23
C THR A 67 -4.12 -6.97 3.23
N SER A 68 -3.98 -6.32 2.08
CA SER A 68 -3.25 -5.06 1.94
C SER A 68 -3.87 -3.95 2.79
N GLN A 69 -5.20 -3.88 2.90
CA GLN A 69 -5.88 -2.92 3.76
C GLN A 69 -5.48 -3.10 5.23
N ARG A 70 -5.49 -4.33 5.74
CA ARG A 70 -5.06 -4.62 7.13
C ARG A 70 -3.58 -4.28 7.34
N GLN A 71 -2.73 -4.62 6.38
CA GLN A 71 -1.30 -4.29 6.42
C GLN A 71 -1.06 -2.78 6.45
N THR A 72 -1.86 -2.01 5.70
CA THR A 72 -1.78 -0.54 5.69
C THR A 72 -2.03 0.03 7.07
N ILE A 73 -3.09 -0.42 7.75
CA ILE A 73 -3.42 0.04 9.12
C ILE A 73 -2.29 -0.30 10.09
N GLN A 74 -1.77 -1.53 10.04
CA GLN A 74 -0.63 -1.94 10.88
C GLN A 74 0.63 -1.10 10.61
N LEU A 75 0.91 -0.77 9.36
CA LEU A 75 2.06 0.08 9.01
C LEU A 75 1.88 1.51 9.51
N ILE A 76 0.68 2.08 9.42
CA ILE A 76 0.38 3.39 9.99
C ILE A 76 0.66 3.40 11.50
N ASP A 77 0.18 2.39 12.22
CA ASP A 77 0.39 2.30 13.67
C ASP A 77 1.88 2.13 14.01
N LEU A 78 2.60 1.30 13.27
CA LEU A 78 4.05 1.13 13.45
C LEU A 78 4.82 2.43 13.21
N VAL A 79 4.50 3.17 12.15
CA VAL A 79 5.16 4.45 11.87
C VAL A 79 4.82 5.49 12.93
N LYS A 80 3.57 5.54 13.43
CA LYS A 80 3.19 6.43 14.55
C LYS A 80 3.96 6.10 15.83
N GLN A 81 4.11 4.82 16.15
CA GLN A 81 4.88 4.39 17.33
C GLN A 81 6.36 4.76 17.19
N HIS A 82 6.95 4.49 16.03
CA HIS A 82 8.33 4.86 15.71
C HIS A 82 8.53 6.37 15.83
N GLU A 83 7.63 7.15 15.23
CA GLU A 83 7.67 8.61 15.27
C GLU A 83 7.58 9.17 16.69
N ASN A 84 6.71 8.60 17.53
CA ASN A 84 6.61 9.00 18.93
C ASN A 84 7.88 8.66 19.73
N ALA A 85 8.63 7.64 19.32
CA ALA A 85 9.90 7.25 19.92
C ALA A 85 11.08 8.11 19.45
N LEU A 86 10.89 9.00 18.45
CA LEU A 86 11.95 9.87 17.93
C LEU A 86 12.59 10.77 19.01
N GLY A 87 11.90 11.01 20.13
CA GLY A 87 12.40 11.78 21.27
C GLY A 87 13.83 11.39 21.69
N ILE A 88 14.15 10.09 21.63
CA ILE A 88 15.45 9.54 22.02
C ILE A 88 16.63 10.02 21.14
N MET A 89 16.32 10.59 19.98
CA MET A 89 17.32 11.11 19.04
C MET A 89 17.49 12.63 19.13
N VAL A 90 16.65 13.31 19.90
CA VAL A 90 16.57 14.79 19.95
C VAL A 90 16.59 15.35 21.37
N ASP A 91 16.59 14.48 22.38
CA ASP A 91 16.80 14.93 23.76
C ASP A 91 18.27 15.29 23.99
N ASP A 92 18.53 16.04 25.06
CA ASP A 92 19.88 16.46 25.45
C ASP A 92 20.62 15.35 26.24
N VAL A 93 20.22 14.07 26.07
CA VAL A 93 20.77 12.93 26.82
C VAL A 93 21.56 12.02 25.87
N ASP A 94 22.84 11.77 26.19
CA ASP A 94 23.68 10.86 25.40
C ASP A 94 23.33 9.39 25.70
N GLN A 95 22.64 8.73 24.75
CA GLN A 95 22.13 7.36 24.87
C GLN A 95 22.51 6.50 23.64
N PRO A 96 23.82 6.23 23.42
CA PRO A 96 24.31 5.75 22.13
C PRO A 96 23.79 4.36 21.74
N ASN A 97 23.46 3.50 22.71
CA ASN A 97 22.93 2.17 22.42
C ASN A 97 21.48 2.26 21.93
N GLU A 98 20.66 3.05 22.62
CA GLU A 98 19.25 3.21 22.31
C GLU A 98 19.04 4.00 21.02
N GLU A 99 19.87 5.02 20.76
CA GLU A 99 19.90 5.72 19.47
C GLU A 99 20.22 4.79 18.29
N GLU A 100 21.19 3.89 18.45
CA GLU A 100 21.54 2.94 17.39
C GLU A 100 20.41 1.91 17.15
N VAL A 101 19.71 1.49 18.22
CA VAL A 101 18.50 0.66 18.09
C VAL A 101 17.44 1.41 17.28
N TYR A 102 17.18 2.67 17.62
CA TYR A 102 16.21 3.49 16.90
C TYR A 102 16.56 3.65 15.40
N LYS A 103 17.83 3.94 15.09
CA LYS A 103 18.33 4.04 13.70
C LYS A 103 18.11 2.73 12.93
N LYS A 104 18.33 1.59 13.59
CA LYS A 104 18.11 0.25 13.00
C LYS A 104 16.63 -0.04 12.76
N GLU A 105 15.76 0.37 13.68
CA GLU A 105 14.30 0.28 13.51
C GLU A 105 13.84 1.13 12.32
N HIS A 106 14.33 2.36 12.22
CA HIS A 106 14.04 3.26 11.09
C HIS A 106 14.47 2.64 9.75
N ARG A 107 15.67 2.05 9.67
CA ARG A 107 16.15 1.28 8.49
C ARG A 107 15.20 0.15 8.11
N THR A 108 14.70 -0.56 9.12
CA THR A 108 13.78 -1.68 8.92
C THR A 108 12.44 -1.19 8.36
N LEU A 109 11.93 -0.05 8.86
CA LEU A 109 10.72 0.58 8.34
C LEU A 109 10.88 1.05 6.89
N ILE A 110 12.02 1.66 6.52
CA ILE A 110 12.32 2.03 5.12
C ILE A 110 12.09 0.84 4.19
N ASN A 111 12.70 -0.31 4.52
CA ASN A 111 12.61 -1.50 3.69
C ASN A 111 11.16 -2.03 3.64
N LYS A 112 10.51 -2.13 4.80
CA LYS A 112 9.15 -2.67 4.92
C LYS A 112 8.14 -1.83 4.14
N ILE A 113 8.21 -0.50 4.24
CA ILE A 113 7.31 0.42 3.55
C ILE A 113 7.56 0.40 2.03
N ASN A 114 8.82 0.38 1.61
CA ASN A 114 9.16 0.30 0.18
C ASN A 114 8.68 -1.02 -0.45
N GLU A 115 8.84 -2.13 0.24
CA GLU A 115 8.33 -3.42 -0.20
C GLU A 115 6.80 -3.43 -0.26
N PHE A 116 6.14 -2.96 0.79
CA PHE A 116 4.69 -2.83 0.82
C PHE A 116 4.17 -1.99 -0.36
N LYS A 117 4.76 -0.82 -0.63
CA LYS A 117 4.37 0.04 -1.76
C LYS A 117 4.50 -0.65 -3.11
N LYS A 118 5.56 -1.43 -3.33
CA LYS A 118 5.75 -2.19 -4.57
C LYS A 118 4.64 -3.23 -4.75
N HIS A 119 4.35 -3.99 -3.71
CA HIS A 119 3.26 -4.98 -3.73
C HIS A 119 1.91 -4.31 -3.95
N TYR A 120 1.65 -3.21 -3.25
CA TYR A 120 0.44 -2.41 -3.40
C TYR A 120 0.23 -1.91 -4.85
N GLN A 121 1.27 -1.38 -5.49
CA GLN A 121 1.18 -0.94 -6.89
C GLN A 121 0.88 -2.10 -7.85
N CYS A 122 1.45 -3.29 -7.62
CA CYS A 122 1.15 -4.46 -8.42
C CYS A 122 -0.32 -4.87 -8.27
N LEU A 123 -0.80 -4.90 -7.02
CA LEU A 123 -2.19 -5.23 -6.68
C LEU A 123 -3.18 -4.25 -7.31
N LYS A 124 -2.90 -2.95 -7.22
CA LYS A 124 -3.67 -1.88 -7.87
C LYS A 124 -3.81 -2.08 -9.38
N LYS A 125 -2.72 -2.45 -10.06
CA LYS A 125 -2.75 -2.76 -11.50
C LYS A 125 -3.63 -3.96 -11.82
N GLN A 126 -3.57 -5.02 -11.01
CA GLN A 126 -4.39 -6.22 -11.19
C GLN A 126 -5.88 -5.90 -11.04
N LEU A 127 -6.25 -5.19 -9.96
CA LEU A 127 -7.63 -4.79 -9.72
C LEU A 127 -8.20 -3.94 -10.86
N PHE A 128 -7.45 -2.93 -11.33
CA PHE A 128 -7.90 -2.13 -12.47
C PHE A 128 -7.95 -2.91 -13.79
N GLY A 129 -7.10 -3.92 -13.95
CA GLY A 129 -7.18 -4.85 -15.08
C GLY A 129 -8.53 -5.57 -15.11
N ILE A 130 -8.95 -6.13 -13.98
CA ILE A 130 -10.24 -6.79 -13.83
C ILE A 130 -11.38 -5.82 -14.17
N VAL A 131 -11.39 -4.63 -13.57
CA VAL A 131 -12.44 -3.62 -13.80
C VAL A 131 -12.49 -3.17 -15.26
N LYS A 132 -11.32 -3.00 -15.90
CA LYS A 132 -11.23 -2.65 -17.32
C LYS A 132 -11.86 -3.72 -18.20
N ASP A 133 -11.62 -5.00 -17.90
CA ASP A 133 -12.17 -6.09 -18.69
C ASP A 133 -13.67 -6.27 -18.48
N ILE A 134 -14.17 -6.05 -17.26
CA ILE A 134 -15.62 -5.97 -16.99
C ILE A 134 -16.26 -4.87 -17.85
N LYS A 135 -15.70 -3.65 -17.84
CA LYS A 135 -16.22 -2.54 -18.66
C LYS A 135 -16.20 -2.82 -20.16
N LYS A 136 -15.19 -3.53 -20.67
CA LYS A 136 -15.14 -3.94 -22.08
C LYS A 136 -16.26 -4.92 -22.43
N GLN A 137 -16.48 -5.93 -21.60
CA GLN A 137 -17.53 -6.93 -21.81
C GLN A 137 -18.92 -6.28 -21.79
N GLU A 138 -19.16 -5.37 -20.86
CA GLU A 138 -20.42 -4.60 -20.80
C GLU A 138 -20.66 -3.76 -22.06
N LYS A 139 -19.62 -3.07 -22.54
CA LYS A 139 -19.70 -2.27 -23.78
C LYS A 139 -20.01 -3.15 -24.98
N GLN A 140 -19.38 -4.32 -25.09
CA GLN A 140 -19.62 -5.28 -26.18
C GLN A 140 -21.07 -5.79 -26.16
N ARG A 141 -21.60 -6.18 -25.00
CA ARG A 141 -23.00 -6.62 -24.85
C ARG A 141 -23.98 -5.55 -25.32
N ARG A 142 -23.83 -4.30 -24.85
CA ARG A 142 -24.69 -3.18 -25.27
C ARG A 142 -24.69 -2.97 -26.79
N LEU A 143 -23.54 -3.11 -27.45
CA LEU A 143 -23.45 -2.96 -28.91
C LEU A 143 -24.16 -4.09 -29.67
N LEU A 144 -24.15 -5.31 -29.13
CA LEU A 144 -24.86 -6.45 -29.71
C LEU A 144 -26.38 -6.30 -29.55
N ASP A 145 -26.83 -5.88 -28.36
CA ASP A 145 -28.25 -5.66 -28.06
C ASP A 145 -28.87 -4.58 -28.97
N THR A 146 -28.09 -3.54 -29.33
CA THR A 146 -28.53 -2.49 -30.27
C THR A 146 -28.55 -2.93 -31.75
N LYS A 147 -27.95 -4.08 -32.10
CA LYS A 147 -27.82 -4.57 -33.48
C LYS A 147 -28.83 -5.65 -33.87
N THR A 148 -29.74 -6.03 -32.98
CA THR A 148 -30.89 -6.90 -33.28
C THR A 148 -32.14 -6.05 -33.48
N PRO A 149 -32.54 -5.72 -34.73
CA PRO A 149 -33.91 -5.27 -34.99
C PRO A 149 -34.84 -6.49 -34.97
N PHE A 150 -35.99 -6.32 -34.30
CA PHE A 150 -37.14 -7.21 -34.41
C PHE A 150 -37.66 -7.28 -35.85
#